data_AF-A0A1F5DJM9-F1
#
_entry.id   AF-A0A1F5DJM9-F1
#
_cell.length_a   1.000
_cell.length_b   1.000
_cell.length_c   1.000
_cell.angle_alpha   90.00
_cell.angle_beta   90.00
_cell.angle_gamma   90.00
#
_symmetry.space_group_name_H-M   'P 1'
#
loop_
_entity.id
_entity.type
_entity.pdbx_description
1 polymer ?
#
loop_
_entity_poly.entity_id
_entity_poly.type
_entity_poly.pdbx_seq_one_letter_code
_entity_poly.pdbx_strand_id
1 'polypeptide(L)'
;MIKLLGKPLLEHVILTCKEAGIHEFVVVTGYLGNAIKSWLSNGEKLDVVVDYAENYDWPDGNGTSLHAAQKALSNDDFFILSMSDHIYSPEVVRRLVDSFDGSNTLCTDRAPMYLNDVKESTKVKLKGNFVTEIGKGLKTWDAIDAGVFLLRKDLFTRHWPHKQVTDKMRDLVKDSLLKSCDITGLPWIEVDTMEDLHAARNSLGVWR
;
A
#
# COMPACT_ATOMS: atom_id res chain seq x y z
N MET A 1 0.69 13.76 -13.18
CA MET A 1 0.01 12.78 -12.30
C MET A 1 -1.21 12.25 -13.01
N ILE A 2 -1.41 10.93 -13.02
CA ILE A 2 -2.58 10.28 -13.61
C ILE A 2 -3.82 10.61 -12.77
N LYS A 3 -4.95 10.83 -13.45
CA LYS A 3 -6.22 11.21 -12.81
C LYS A 3 -7.29 10.14 -12.99
N LEU A 4 -7.97 9.84 -11.88
CA LEU A 4 -9.17 9.03 -11.80
C LEU A 4 -10.33 9.96 -11.39
N LEU A 5 -11.40 10.00 -12.19
CA LEU A 5 -12.57 10.87 -11.94
C LEU A 5 -12.20 12.34 -11.62
N GLY A 6 -11.21 12.89 -12.32
CA GLY A 6 -10.77 14.28 -12.18
C GLY A 6 -9.72 14.55 -11.09
N LYS A 7 -9.45 13.60 -10.19
CA LYS A 7 -8.50 13.71 -9.08
C LYS A 7 -7.26 12.83 -9.30
N PRO A 8 -6.04 13.24 -8.92
CA PRO A 8 -4.86 12.38 -8.96
C PRO A 8 -5.05 11.10 -8.12
N LEU A 9 -4.45 9.98 -8.54
CA LEU A 9 -4.53 8.72 -7.77
C LEU A 9 -4.10 8.89 -6.31
N LEU A 10 -3.00 9.59 -6.07
CA LEU A 10 -2.52 9.92 -4.73
C LEU A 10 -3.55 10.71 -3.89
N GLU A 11 -4.37 11.57 -4.54
CA GLU A 11 -5.44 12.28 -3.83
C GLU A 11 -6.49 11.32 -3.29
N HIS A 12 -6.89 10.32 -4.09
CA HIS A 12 -7.86 9.31 -3.67
C HIS A 12 -7.33 8.53 -2.46
N VAL A 13 -6.07 8.09 -2.50
CA VAL A 13 -5.44 7.37 -1.39
C VAL A 13 -5.43 8.21 -0.11
N ILE A 14 -4.98 9.47 -0.19
CA ILE A 14 -4.95 10.38 0.96
C ILE A 14 -6.35 10.61 1.53
N LEU A 15 -7.35 10.87 0.68
CA LEU A 15 -8.72 11.10 1.12
C LEU A 15 -9.35 9.85 1.75
N THR A 16 -9.11 8.66 1.19
CA THR A 16 -9.54 7.39 1.77
C THR A 16 -8.93 7.19 3.16
N CYS A 17 -7.62 7.37 3.30
CA CYS A 17 -6.94 7.24 4.59
C CYS A 17 -7.43 8.28 5.60
N LYS A 18 -7.67 9.52 5.16
CA LYS A 18 -8.26 10.58 5.98
C LYS A 18 -9.65 10.19 6.49
N GLU A 19 -10.51 9.66 5.64
CA GLU A 19 -11.83 9.21 6.04
C GLU A 19 -11.76 8.03 7.04
N ALA A 20 -10.69 7.24 6.98
CA ALA A 20 -10.38 6.21 7.97
C ALA A 20 -9.72 6.74 9.26
N GLY A 21 -9.51 8.05 9.38
CA GLY A 21 -8.97 8.72 10.58
C GLY A 21 -7.46 8.97 10.56
N ILE A 22 -6.78 8.79 9.42
CA ILE A 22 -5.34 9.04 9.27
C ILE A 22 -5.11 10.44 8.71
N HIS A 23 -4.47 11.31 9.49
CA HIS A 23 -4.29 12.73 9.12
C HIS A 23 -2.83 13.13 8.86
N GLU A 24 -1.86 12.25 9.13
CA GLU A 24 -0.44 12.51 8.97
C GLU A 24 0.15 11.55 7.93
N PHE A 25 0.87 12.08 6.96
CA PHE A 25 1.37 11.32 5.80
C PHE A 25 2.83 11.63 5.55
N VAL A 26 3.60 10.58 5.28
CA VAL A 26 4.91 10.70 4.63
C VAL A 26 4.75 10.28 3.17
N VAL A 27 4.87 11.24 2.25
CA VAL A 27 4.84 10.96 0.81
C VAL A 27 6.26 10.80 0.30
N VAL A 28 6.58 9.59 -0.14
CA VAL A 28 7.88 9.30 -0.75
C VAL A 28 7.86 9.75 -2.21
N THR A 29 8.78 10.64 -2.58
CA THR A 29 8.88 11.19 -3.94
C THR A 29 10.17 10.78 -4.62
N GLY A 30 10.08 10.37 -5.88
CA GLY A 30 11.22 10.10 -6.77
C GLY A 30 11.01 10.77 -8.13
N TYR A 31 10.67 9.99 -9.15
CA TYR A 31 10.31 10.51 -10.48
C TYR A 31 9.23 11.60 -10.40
N LEU A 32 9.50 12.77 -10.98
CA LEU A 32 8.62 13.95 -10.97
C LEU A 32 8.22 14.42 -9.56
N GLY A 33 9.06 14.22 -8.54
CA GLY A 33 8.78 14.62 -7.16
C GLY A 33 8.39 16.09 -6.99
N ASN A 34 9.01 17.00 -7.75
CA ASN A 34 8.67 18.44 -7.74
C ASN A 34 7.21 18.71 -8.16
N ALA A 35 6.67 17.95 -9.11
CA ALA A 35 5.28 18.10 -9.54
C ALA A 35 4.31 17.61 -8.45
N ILE A 36 4.67 16.54 -7.73
CA ILE A 36 3.90 16.04 -6.58
C ILE A 36 3.93 17.06 -5.45
N LYS A 37 5.11 17.57 -5.07
CA LYS A 37 5.29 18.58 -4.02
C LYS A 37 4.57 19.88 -4.35
N SER A 38 4.71 20.38 -5.58
CA SER A 38 4.02 21.60 -6.02
C SER A 38 2.49 21.46 -5.97
N TRP A 39 1.96 20.27 -6.27
CA TRP A 39 0.53 20.05 -6.25
C TRP A 39 0.01 19.81 -4.83
N LEU A 40 0.63 18.92 -4.05
CA LEU A 40 0.16 18.49 -2.73
C LEU A 40 0.54 19.48 -1.62
N SER A 41 1.67 20.16 -1.75
CA SER A 41 2.22 21.08 -0.72
C SER A 41 2.29 20.40 0.66
N ASN A 42 2.05 21.14 1.73
CA ASN A 42 1.94 20.62 3.09
C ASN A 42 0.66 19.79 3.38
N GLY A 43 -0.20 19.54 2.38
CA GLY A 43 -1.46 18.80 2.56
C GLY A 43 -2.68 19.64 2.96
N GLU A 44 -2.53 20.95 3.24
CA GLU A 44 -3.59 21.82 3.78
C GLU A 44 -4.87 21.81 2.93
N LYS A 45 -4.74 21.79 1.60
CA LYS A 45 -5.89 21.76 0.67
C LYS A 45 -6.75 20.49 0.80
N LEU A 46 -6.20 19.42 1.38
CA LEU A 46 -6.89 18.16 1.67
C LEU A 46 -7.20 18.01 3.16
N ASP A 47 -6.82 19.01 3.98
CA ASP A 47 -6.99 19.03 5.44
C ASP A 47 -6.35 17.80 6.10
N VAL A 48 -5.05 17.63 5.79
CA VAL A 48 -4.10 16.65 6.33
C VAL A 48 -2.70 17.29 6.44
N VAL A 49 -1.79 16.65 7.16
CA VAL A 49 -0.37 17.03 7.26
C VAL A 49 0.46 16.11 6.36
N VAL A 50 1.29 16.69 5.50
CA VAL A 50 2.17 15.95 4.59
C VAL A 50 3.62 16.34 4.80
N ASP A 51 4.43 15.35 5.17
CA ASP A 51 5.88 15.36 5.08
C ASP A 51 6.36 14.59 3.85
N TYR A 52 7.62 14.81 3.49
CA TYR A 52 8.22 14.22 2.30
C TYR A 52 9.51 13.47 2.61
N ALA A 53 9.66 12.31 1.99
CA ALA A 53 10.94 11.61 1.89
C ALA A 53 11.37 11.56 0.42
N GLU A 54 12.59 11.98 0.11
CA GLU A 54 13.12 11.90 -1.25
C GLU A 54 13.82 10.56 -1.48
N ASN A 55 13.39 9.84 -2.51
CA ASN A 55 14.01 8.61 -2.97
C ASN A 55 14.78 8.87 -4.27
N TYR A 56 16.09 9.07 -4.17
CA TYR A 56 16.95 9.23 -5.34
C TYR A 56 17.18 7.92 -6.10
N ASP A 57 17.02 6.78 -5.41
CA ASP A 57 17.18 5.43 -5.95
C ASP A 57 15.85 4.83 -6.43
N TRP A 58 14.89 5.69 -6.81
CA TRP A 58 13.58 5.25 -7.32
C TRP A 58 13.63 4.30 -8.53
N PRO A 59 14.65 4.34 -9.44
CA PRO A 59 14.71 3.37 -10.53
C PRO A 59 14.95 1.93 -10.06
N ASP A 60 15.46 1.73 -8.84
CA ASP A 60 15.80 0.41 -8.31
C ASP A 60 14.59 -0.35 -7.73
N GLY A 61 13.40 0.27 -7.74
CA GLY A 61 12.12 -0.34 -7.40
C GLY A 61 11.48 0.20 -6.11
N ASN A 62 10.22 -0.17 -5.86
CA ASN A 62 9.43 0.41 -4.76
C ASN A 62 9.96 0.08 -3.35
N GLY A 63 10.87 -0.89 -3.22
CA GLY A 63 11.57 -1.14 -1.97
C GLY A 63 12.38 0.09 -1.53
N THR A 64 13.13 0.73 -2.42
CA THR A 64 13.94 1.90 -2.07
C THR A 64 13.07 3.05 -1.55
N SER A 65 11.81 3.14 -2.00
CA SER A 65 10.86 4.12 -1.48
C SER A 65 10.53 3.87 0.00
N LEU A 66 10.26 2.62 0.39
CA LEU A 66 10.03 2.26 1.79
C LEU A 66 11.26 2.60 2.65
N HIS A 67 12.47 2.34 2.13
CA HIS A 67 13.70 2.68 2.85
C HIS A 67 13.90 4.19 3.04
N ALA A 68 13.66 4.98 2.00
CA ALA A 68 13.80 6.44 2.06
C ALA A 68 12.90 7.07 3.15
N ALA A 69 11.76 6.44 3.47
CA ALA A 69 10.85 6.88 4.52
C ALA A 69 11.39 6.66 5.95
N GLN A 70 12.42 5.82 6.16
CA GLN A 70 12.91 5.41 7.49
C GLN A 70 13.18 6.61 8.43
N LYS A 71 13.80 7.67 7.91
CA LYS A 71 14.14 8.85 8.72
C LYS A 71 12.92 9.66 9.10
N ALA A 72 11.93 9.77 8.21
CA ALA A 72 10.69 10.49 8.49
C ALA A 72 9.84 9.76 9.54
N LEU A 73 9.86 8.43 9.52
CA LEU A 73 9.16 7.56 10.47
C LEU A 73 9.93 7.34 11.78
N SER A 74 10.91 8.19 12.13
CA SER A 74 11.81 7.94 13.26
C SER A 74 11.12 8.03 14.62
N ASN A 75 9.95 8.66 14.71
CA ASN A 75 9.25 8.89 15.98
C ASN A 75 8.08 7.92 16.21
N ASP A 76 7.78 7.06 15.23
CA ASP A 76 6.64 6.16 15.26
C ASP A 76 7.07 4.70 15.44
N ASP A 77 6.36 3.95 16.28
CA ASP A 77 6.61 2.51 16.43
C ASP A 77 6.00 1.69 15.29
N PHE A 78 4.91 2.20 14.71
CA PHE A 78 4.14 1.55 13.65
C PHE A 78 3.69 2.57 12.62
N PHE A 79 3.50 2.12 11.39
CA PHE A 79 3.01 2.96 10.30
C PHE A 79 2.22 2.14 9.29
N ILE A 80 1.29 2.80 8.60
CA ILE A 80 0.61 2.24 7.44
C ILE A 80 1.44 2.54 6.20
N LEU A 81 1.77 1.50 5.44
CA LEU A 81 2.31 1.63 4.10
C LEU A 81 1.18 1.39 3.10
N SER A 82 1.02 2.31 2.14
CA SER A 82 0.07 2.16 1.04
C SER A 82 0.77 2.36 -0.29
N MET A 83 0.48 1.47 -1.24
CA MET A 83 0.79 1.70 -2.65
C MET A 83 -0.02 2.90 -3.15
N SER A 84 0.60 3.81 -3.91
CA SER A 84 -0.01 5.10 -4.30
C SER A 84 -0.99 5.00 -5.49
N ASP A 85 -0.96 3.86 -6.16
CA ASP A 85 -1.74 3.45 -7.33
C ASP A 85 -2.83 2.43 -6.99
N HIS A 86 -2.90 1.99 -5.73
CA HIS A 86 -3.97 1.13 -5.24
C HIS A 86 -5.09 2.00 -4.67
N ILE A 87 -6.28 1.89 -5.23
CA ILE A 87 -7.47 2.60 -4.76
C ILE A 87 -8.32 1.62 -3.96
N TYR A 88 -8.78 2.03 -2.78
CA TYR A 88 -9.53 1.18 -1.87
C TYR A 88 -10.52 1.99 -1.04
N SER A 89 -11.47 1.30 -0.41
CA SER A 89 -12.42 1.91 0.54
C SER A 89 -11.79 2.19 1.91
N PRO A 90 -12.31 3.18 2.66
CA PRO A 90 -11.86 3.49 4.02
C PRO A 90 -11.96 2.27 4.98
N GLU A 91 -12.97 1.40 4.79
CA GLU A 91 -13.13 0.14 5.52
C GLU A 91 -11.90 -0.77 5.47
N VAL A 92 -11.09 -0.74 4.40
CA VAL A 92 -9.83 -1.50 4.32
C VAL A 92 -8.86 -1.05 5.41
N VAL A 93 -8.70 0.26 5.56
CA VAL A 93 -7.81 0.86 6.57
C VAL A 93 -8.39 0.66 7.97
N ARG A 94 -9.68 0.92 8.16
CA ARG A 94 -10.36 0.71 9.46
C ARG A 94 -10.21 -0.73 9.92
N ARG A 95 -10.48 -1.71 9.06
CA ARG A 95 -10.34 -3.14 9.38
C ARG A 95 -8.89 -3.51 9.71
N LEU A 96 -7.92 -2.98 8.97
CA LEU A 96 -6.51 -3.23 9.24
C LEU A 96 -6.12 -2.73 10.64
N VAL A 97 -6.52 -1.51 10.99
CA VAL A 97 -6.28 -0.91 12.32
C VAL A 97 -7.01 -1.67 13.42
N ASP A 98 -8.28 -2.02 13.23
CA ASP A 98 -9.08 -2.77 14.22
C ASP A 98 -8.53 -4.17 14.48
N SER A 99 -7.91 -4.80 13.46
CA SER A 99 -7.30 -6.12 13.57
C SER A 99 -5.89 -6.11 14.18
N PHE A 100 -5.34 -4.93 14.46
CA PHE A 100 -3.93 -4.79 14.80
C PHE A 100 -3.62 -5.31 16.20
N ASP A 101 -2.70 -6.28 16.26
CA ASP A 101 -2.24 -6.92 17.50
C ASP A 101 -0.75 -6.66 17.79
N GLY A 102 -0.17 -5.66 17.15
CA GLY A 102 1.27 -5.36 17.23
C GLY A 102 2.13 -6.06 16.18
N SER A 103 1.58 -6.99 15.38
CA SER A 103 2.31 -7.72 14.34
C SER A 103 2.35 -6.97 13.01
N ASN A 104 3.41 -7.19 12.21
CA ASN A 104 3.39 -6.75 10.80
C ASN A 104 2.27 -7.48 10.07
N THR A 105 1.42 -6.72 9.37
CA THR A 105 0.20 -7.25 8.76
C THR A 105 0.01 -6.64 7.38
N LEU A 106 -0.36 -7.47 6.39
CA LEU A 106 -0.74 -7.01 5.05
C LEU A 106 -2.20 -7.32 4.74
N CYS A 107 -2.89 -6.43 4.03
CA CYS A 107 -4.26 -6.65 3.60
C CYS A 107 -4.28 -7.65 2.44
N THR A 108 -5.10 -8.69 2.55
CA THR A 108 -5.25 -9.70 1.52
C THR A 108 -6.70 -9.90 1.12
N ASP A 109 -6.92 -10.19 -0.15
CA ASP A 109 -8.24 -10.52 -0.71
C ASP A 109 -8.24 -11.92 -1.33
N ARG A 110 -9.15 -12.79 -0.90
CA ARG A 110 -9.31 -14.17 -1.40
C ARG A 110 -10.14 -14.23 -2.68
N ALA A 111 -10.94 -13.21 -2.97
CA ALA A 111 -11.85 -13.15 -4.10
C ALA A 111 -11.97 -11.70 -4.62
N PRO A 112 -10.88 -11.14 -5.20
CA PRO A 112 -10.85 -9.75 -5.63
C PRO A 112 -11.84 -9.50 -6.76
N MET A 113 -12.90 -8.75 -6.46
CA MET A 113 -14.04 -8.53 -7.36
C MET A 113 -13.75 -7.55 -8.50
N TYR A 114 -12.76 -6.67 -8.32
CA TYR A 114 -12.52 -5.53 -9.22
C TYR A 114 -11.15 -5.56 -9.91
N LEU A 115 -10.37 -6.64 -9.74
CA LEU A 115 -9.10 -6.79 -10.45
C LEU A 115 -9.32 -7.32 -11.87
N ASN A 116 -8.64 -6.71 -12.84
CA ASN A 116 -8.69 -7.15 -14.24
C ASN A 116 -7.81 -8.38 -14.49
N ASP A 117 -6.57 -8.39 -13.97
CA ASP A 117 -5.63 -9.50 -14.17
C ASP A 117 -4.90 -9.93 -12.90
N VAL A 118 -5.46 -10.97 -12.25
CA VAL A 118 -4.88 -11.60 -11.06
C VAL A 118 -3.50 -12.23 -11.32
N LYS A 119 -3.11 -12.46 -12.60
CA LYS A 119 -1.80 -13.07 -12.91
C LYS A 119 -0.65 -12.14 -12.56
N GLU A 120 -0.81 -10.84 -12.78
CA GLU A 120 0.22 -9.83 -12.52
C GLU A 120 0.25 -9.36 -11.07
N SER A 121 -0.81 -9.63 -10.30
CA SER A 121 -0.88 -9.28 -8.89
C SER A 121 0.04 -10.13 -8.01
N THR A 122 0.43 -9.57 -6.87
CA THR A 122 1.23 -10.27 -5.86
C THR A 122 0.38 -11.29 -5.10
N LYS A 123 0.76 -12.56 -5.18
CA LYS A 123 0.01 -13.68 -4.60
C LYS A 123 0.55 -14.04 -3.21
N VAL A 124 -0.32 -14.56 -2.37
CA VAL A 124 -0.05 -14.88 -0.96
C VAL A 124 -0.54 -16.29 -0.64
N LYS A 125 0.27 -17.08 0.06
CA LYS A 125 -0.17 -18.31 0.75
C LYS A 125 -0.29 -18.10 2.25
N LEU A 126 -1.27 -18.77 2.85
CA LEU A 126 -1.65 -18.60 4.23
C LEU A 126 -1.62 -19.91 5.01
N LYS A 127 -1.27 -19.82 6.29
CA LYS A 127 -1.50 -20.87 7.30
C LYS A 127 -2.11 -20.22 8.54
N GLY A 128 -3.43 -20.35 8.68
CA GLY A 128 -4.18 -19.51 9.63
C GLY A 128 -4.14 -18.05 9.18
N ASN A 129 -3.73 -17.14 10.07
CA ASN A 129 -3.51 -15.73 9.76
C ASN A 129 -2.07 -15.41 9.38
N PHE A 130 -1.15 -16.39 9.34
CA PHE A 130 0.24 -16.15 8.96
C PHE A 130 0.44 -16.31 7.46
N VAL A 131 1.26 -15.43 6.90
CA VAL A 131 1.72 -15.55 5.52
C VAL A 131 2.91 -16.50 5.47
N THR A 132 2.84 -17.51 4.61
CA THR A 132 3.87 -18.55 4.46
C THR A 132 4.68 -18.42 3.18
N GLU A 133 4.09 -17.86 2.11
CA GLU A 133 4.78 -17.53 0.86
C GLU A 133 4.15 -16.26 0.27
N ILE A 134 4.96 -15.42 -0.39
CA ILE A 134 4.48 -14.21 -1.08
C ILE A 134 5.29 -13.93 -2.36
N GLY A 135 4.60 -13.64 -3.46
CA GLY A 135 5.21 -13.23 -4.72
C GLY A 135 4.32 -13.44 -5.96
N LYS A 136 4.66 -12.76 -7.06
CA LYS A 136 3.91 -12.87 -8.33
C LYS A 136 3.99 -14.27 -8.98
N GLY A 137 5.11 -14.97 -8.78
CA GLY A 137 5.41 -16.27 -9.41
C GLY A 137 4.85 -17.51 -8.70
N LEU A 138 3.98 -17.37 -7.70
CA LEU A 138 3.41 -18.52 -7.00
C LEU A 138 2.45 -19.31 -7.91
N LYS A 139 2.64 -20.62 -7.99
CA LYS A 139 1.78 -21.54 -8.77
C LYS A 139 0.44 -21.83 -8.09
N THR A 140 0.43 -21.81 -6.76
CA THR A 140 -0.76 -21.95 -5.92
C THR A 140 -0.75 -20.86 -4.86
N TRP A 141 -1.91 -20.30 -4.56
CA TRP A 141 -2.07 -19.18 -3.65
C TRP A 141 -3.46 -19.19 -3.03
N ASP A 142 -3.61 -18.53 -1.88
CA ASP A 142 -4.86 -18.44 -1.12
C ASP A 142 -5.52 -17.06 -1.24
N ALA A 143 -4.71 -16.02 -1.49
CA ALA A 143 -5.18 -14.63 -1.59
C ALA A 143 -4.23 -13.75 -2.41
N ILE A 144 -4.65 -12.52 -2.69
CA ILE A 144 -3.90 -11.45 -3.35
C ILE A 144 -3.56 -10.35 -2.35
N ASP A 145 -2.34 -9.83 -2.41
CA ASP A 145 -1.89 -8.65 -1.66
C ASP A 145 -2.57 -7.39 -2.21
N ALA A 146 -3.27 -6.65 -1.34
CA ALA A 146 -4.01 -5.46 -1.70
C ALA A 146 -3.17 -4.16 -1.66
N GLY A 147 -1.88 -4.24 -1.33
CA GLY A 147 -0.97 -3.11 -1.32
C GLY A 147 -1.15 -2.14 -0.14
N VAL A 148 -1.80 -2.60 0.94
CA VAL A 148 -1.95 -1.85 2.19
C VAL A 148 -1.42 -2.68 3.35
N PHE A 149 -0.50 -2.12 4.12
CA PHE A 149 0.25 -2.82 5.16
C PHE A 149 0.25 -1.99 6.44
N LEU A 150 0.26 -2.65 7.59
CA LEU A 150 0.54 -2.06 8.89
C LEU A 150 1.81 -2.69 9.44
N LEU A 151 2.87 -1.89 9.52
CA LEU A 151 4.24 -2.36 9.70
C LEU A 151 4.88 -1.75 10.95
N ARG A 152 5.76 -2.51 11.58
CA ARG A 152 6.57 -2.09 12.73
C ARG A 152 7.85 -1.44 12.24
N LYS A 153 8.24 -0.31 12.81
CA LYS A 153 9.49 0.41 12.46
C LYS A 153 10.74 -0.47 12.57
N ASP A 154 10.74 -1.47 13.45
CA ASP A 154 11.89 -2.38 13.58
C ASP A 154 12.20 -3.18 12.30
N LEU A 155 11.30 -3.19 11.29
CA LEU A 155 11.60 -3.74 9.98
C LEU A 155 12.85 -3.09 9.34
N PHE A 156 13.13 -1.82 9.65
CA PHE A 156 14.28 -1.09 9.13
C PHE A 156 15.62 -1.51 9.75
N THR A 157 15.61 -2.24 10.88
CA THR A 157 16.83 -2.75 11.52
C THR A 157 17.41 -3.98 10.80
N ARG A 158 16.58 -4.66 10.03
CA ARG A 158 16.96 -5.80 9.19
C ARG A 158 17.67 -5.30 7.93
N HIS A 159 18.49 -6.16 7.33
CA HIS A 159 19.27 -5.86 6.13
C HIS A 159 18.44 -5.17 5.02
N TRP A 160 19.09 -4.23 4.33
CA TRP A 160 18.59 -3.47 3.18
C TRP A 160 19.77 -3.38 2.19
N PRO A 161 19.64 -3.78 0.91
CA PRO A 161 18.63 -3.23 0.02
C PRO A 161 17.75 -4.23 -0.73
N HIS A 162 16.44 -4.04 -0.58
CA HIS A 162 15.42 -4.73 -1.37
C HIS A 162 14.97 -3.86 -2.52
N LYS A 163 14.84 -4.46 -3.71
CA LYS A 163 14.29 -3.78 -4.89
C LYS A 163 12.78 -3.61 -4.78
N GLN A 164 12.09 -4.59 -4.21
CA GLN A 164 10.64 -4.57 -4.05
C GLN A 164 10.24 -4.64 -2.58
N VAL A 165 9.13 -3.98 -2.24
CA VAL A 165 8.46 -4.14 -0.94
C VAL A 165 8.18 -5.62 -0.66
N THR A 166 7.76 -6.38 -1.67
CA THR A 166 7.54 -7.82 -1.56
C THR A 166 8.81 -8.59 -1.14
N ASP A 167 10.00 -8.14 -1.53
CA ASP A 167 11.25 -8.79 -1.08
C ASP A 167 11.44 -8.59 0.43
N LYS A 168 11.10 -7.39 0.95
CA LYS A 168 11.11 -7.12 2.38
C LYS A 168 10.07 -7.95 3.13
N MET A 169 8.87 -8.09 2.55
CA MET A 169 7.83 -8.95 3.12
C MET A 169 8.28 -10.41 3.19
N ARG A 170 9.02 -10.91 2.19
CA ARG A 170 9.60 -12.26 2.23
C ARG A 170 10.55 -12.48 3.41
N ASP A 171 11.29 -11.46 3.84
CA ASP A 171 12.14 -11.59 5.03
C ASP A 171 11.32 -11.70 6.32
N LEU A 172 10.18 -11.00 6.42
CA LEU A 172 9.26 -11.17 7.54
C LEU A 172 8.59 -12.55 7.51
N VAL A 173 8.25 -13.06 6.32
CA VAL A 173 7.67 -14.40 6.13
C VAL A 173 8.64 -15.49 6.59
N LYS A 174 9.92 -15.40 6.23
CA LYS A 174 10.95 -16.38 6.66
C LYS A 174 11.01 -16.54 8.18
N ASP A 175 10.78 -15.45 8.91
CA ASP A 175 10.83 -15.42 10.37
C ASP A 175 9.44 -15.62 11.01
N SER A 176 8.40 -15.91 10.22
CA SER A 176 7.01 -16.04 10.70
C SER A 176 6.47 -14.78 11.37
N LEU A 177 6.87 -13.60 10.91
CA LEU A 177 6.53 -12.29 11.48
C LEU A 177 5.55 -11.48 10.63
N LEU A 178 4.96 -12.09 9.60
CA LEU A 178 3.99 -11.43 8.73
C LEU A 178 2.63 -12.11 8.80
N LYS A 179 1.61 -11.36 9.20
CA LYS A 179 0.21 -11.76 9.21
C LYS A 179 -0.57 -11.19 8.03
N SER A 180 -1.74 -11.74 7.81
CA SER A 180 -2.72 -11.29 6.83
C SER A 180 -3.96 -10.75 7.54
N CYS A 181 -4.43 -9.59 7.07
CA CYS A 181 -5.75 -9.05 7.37
C CYS A 181 -6.67 -9.32 6.18
N ASP A 182 -7.72 -10.11 6.38
CA ASP A 182 -8.66 -10.46 5.33
C ASP A 182 -9.64 -9.32 5.03
N ILE A 183 -9.51 -8.75 3.83
CA ILE A 183 -10.38 -7.67 3.34
C ILE A 183 -11.37 -8.16 2.28
N THR A 184 -11.51 -9.48 2.09
CA THR A 184 -12.42 -10.06 1.09
C THR A 184 -13.81 -9.44 1.20
N GLY A 185 -14.35 -9.03 0.06
CA GLY A 185 -15.64 -8.35 -0.05
C GLY A 185 -15.58 -6.82 0.09
N LEU A 186 -14.45 -6.24 0.52
CA LEU A 186 -14.24 -4.79 0.47
C LEU A 186 -13.72 -4.36 -0.90
N PRO A 187 -14.17 -3.22 -1.43
CA PRO A 187 -13.74 -2.76 -2.73
C PRO A 187 -12.31 -2.19 -2.70
N TRP A 188 -11.49 -2.66 -3.63
CA TRP A 188 -10.17 -2.13 -3.96
C TRP A 188 -9.77 -2.51 -5.40
N ILE A 189 -8.81 -1.79 -5.98
CA ILE A 189 -8.24 -2.04 -7.32
C ILE A 189 -6.81 -1.49 -7.41
N GLU A 190 -5.90 -2.20 -8.08
CA GLU A 190 -4.58 -1.69 -8.48
C GLU A 190 -4.67 -1.04 -9.88
N VAL A 191 -4.15 0.18 -10.03
CA VAL A 191 -4.24 0.96 -11.27
C VAL A 191 -2.89 1.01 -11.98
N ASP A 192 -2.50 -0.13 -12.58
CA ASP A 192 -1.21 -0.30 -13.28
C ASP A 192 -1.29 0.10 -14.76
N THR A 193 -2.45 -0.12 -15.38
CA THR A 193 -2.67 0.07 -16.83
C THR A 193 -3.81 1.05 -17.13
N MET A 194 -3.95 1.41 -18.40
CA MET A 194 -5.09 2.22 -18.85
C MET A 194 -6.42 1.46 -18.75
N GLU A 195 -6.38 0.15 -18.94
CA GLU A 195 -7.48 -0.77 -18.74
C GLU A 195 -7.93 -0.77 -17.27
N ASP A 196 -6.99 -0.80 -16.33
CA ASP A 196 -7.28 -0.68 -14.89
C ASP A 196 -7.86 0.69 -14.55
N LEU A 197 -7.33 1.76 -15.15
CA LEU A 197 -7.87 3.11 -14.96
C LEU A 197 -9.31 3.21 -15.46
N HIS A 198 -9.65 2.53 -16.56
CA HIS A 198 -11.03 2.46 -17.07
C HIS A 198 -11.93 1.62 -16.16
N ALA A 199 -11.46 0.47 -15.68
CA ALA A 199 -12.18 -0.36 -14.71
C ALA A 199 -12.44 0.38 -13.40
N ALA A 200 -11.45 1.12 -12.89
CA ALA A 200 -11.56 1.95 -11.70
C ALA A 200 -12.66 3.02 -11.88
N ARG A 201 -12.70 3.72 -13.02
CA ARG A 201 -13.75 4.73 -13.30
C ARG A 201 -15.16 4.16 -13.23
N ASN A 202 -15.34 2.94 -13.70
CA ASN A 202 -16.65 2.28 -13.70
C ASN A 202 -17.02 1.73 -12.32
N SER A 203 -16.03 1.33 -11.53
CA SER A 203 -16.23 0.67 -10.23
C SER A 203 -16.44 1.67 -9.08
N LEU A 204 -15.71 2.79 -9.04
CA LEU A 204 -15.77 3.72 -7.91
C LEU A 204 -17.17 4.32 -7.68
N GLY A 205 -17.99 4.48 -8.72
CA GLY A 205 -19.37 4.96 -8.60
C GLY A 205 -20.34 3.95 -8.00
N VAL A 206 -19.92 2.69 -7.83
CA VAL A 206 -20.75 1.60 -7.29
C VAL A 206 -20.20 0.99 -5.99
N TRP A 207 -19.05 1.45 -5.52
CA TRP A 207 -18.53 1.08 -4.20
C TRP A 207 -19.53 1.59 -3.15
N ARG A 208 -20.13 0.64 -2.42
CA ARG A 208 -21.08 0.89 -1.33
C ARG A 208 -20.44 0.56 -0.01
#